data_AF-A0A068UGA9-F1
#
_entry.id   AF-A0A068UGA9-F1
#
_cell.length_a   1.000
_cell.length_b   1.000
_cell.length_c   1.000
_cell.angle_alpha   90.00
_cell.angle_beta   90.00
_cell.angle_gamma   90.00
#
_symmetry.space_group_name_H-M   'P 1'
#
loop_
_entity.id
_entity.type
_entity.pdbx_description
1 polymer ?
#
loop_
_entity_poly.entity_id
_entity_poly.type
_entity_poly.pdbx_seq_one_letter_code
_entity_poly.pdbx_strand_id
1 'polypeptide(L)'
;MGSSSLICDSESWKDLKFHVEDIKKTHLRELMADTERCKSMMVEFDGNLLDYSRQRATHDTLNKLLSLAEAAHVKDKINRMFNGERINSTENRSVLHVALRAPRDAVIKSDGKNVVPDVWGVLDKIREFSERVRSGAWVGATGKPLKDVVAIGIGGSFLGPLFVHTALQTDSEAIESAKGRQLRFLANVDPIDVARNIAGLSPETTLVVVVSKTFTTAETMLNARTLREWISSALGPQAVAKHMVAVSTNLTLVEKFGIDPNNAFAFWDWVGGRYSVCSAVGVLPLSLQYGFSIVEKFLKGAWSVDQHFYSAPFEKNIPVLLGLLSVWNVSFLGYPARAILPYSQALEKLAPHIQQACC
;
A
#
# COMPACT_ATOMS: atom_id res chain seq x y z
N MET A 1 17.75 32.13 11.22
CA MET A 1 16.92 30.95 11.54
C MET A 1 15.60 31.48 12.07
N GLY A 2 14.61 31.68 11.21
CA GLY A 2 13.30 32.16 11.63
C GLY A 2 12.62 31.09 12.48
N SER A 3 12.12 31.46 13.65
CA SER A 3 11.22 30.62 14.44
C SER A 3 10.07 30.18 13.54
N SER A 4 10.05 28.91 13.14
CA SER A 4 8.93 28.37 12.39
C SER A 4 7.76 28.29 13.35
N SER A 5 6.88 29.31 13.32
CA SER A 5 5.58 29.26 13.99
C SER A 5 4.93 27.91 13.72
N LEU A 6 4.49 27.24 14.79
CA LEU A 6 3.78 25.98 14.63
C LEU A 6 2.41 26.27 14.03
N ILE A 7 1.85 25.30 13.30
CA ILE A 7 0.50 25.47 12.72
C ILE A 7 -0.56 25.77 13.80
N CYS A 8 -0.34 25.29 15.04
CA CYS A 8 -1.22 25.56 16.18
C CYS A 8 -1.20 27.01 16.68
N ASP A 9 -0.21 27.80 16.28
CA ASP A 9 -0.07 29.21 16.63
C ASP A 9 -0.69 30.13 15.56
N SER A 10 -1.02 29.57 14.38
CA SER A 10 -1.60 30.29 13.26
C SER A 10 -3.00 30.82 13.58
N GLU A 11 -3.39 31.89 12.88
CA GLU A 11 -4.72 32.48 13.06
C GLU A 11 -5.82 31.51 12.60
N SER A 12 -5.63 30.79 11.50
CA SER A 12 -6.57 29.76 11.02
C SER A 12 -6.82 28.67 12.05
N TRP A 13 -5.81 28.31 12.85
CA TRP A 13 -5.98 27.34 13.94
C TRP A 13 -6.76 27.91 15.12
N LYS A 14 -6.48 29.17 15.50
CA LYS A 14 -7.24 29.86 16.56
C LYS A 14 -8.70 30.06 16.16
N ASP A 15 -8.95 30.44 14.91
CA ASP A 15 -10.29 30.59 14.34
C ASP A 15 -11.08 29.28 14.44
N LEU A 16 -10.49 28.14 14.05
CA LEU A 16 -11.12 26.82 14.24
C LEU A 16 -11.37 26.48 15.71
N LYS A 17 -10.47 26.86 16.64
CA LYS A 17 -10.70 26.68 18.08
C LYS A 17 -11.90 27.46 18.57
N PHE A 18 -12.06 28.72 18.15
CA PHE A 18 -13.24 29.53 18.49
C PHE A 18 -14.51 28.97 17.86
N HIS A 19 -14.42 28.53 16.60
CA HIS A 19 -15.53 27.94 15.85
C HIS A 19 -16.16 26.72 16.53
N VAL A 20 -15.40 25.97 17.34
CA VAL A 20 -15.93 24.86 18.14
C VAL A 20 -17.07 25.31 19.04
N GLU A 21 -17.04 26.53 19.59
CA GLU A 21 -18.11 27.04 20.46
C GLU A 21 -19.43 27.24 19.73
N ASP A 22 -19.40 27.57 18.44
CA ASP A 22 -20.61 27.65 17.61
C ASP A 22 -21.11 26.26 17.22
N ILE A 23 -20.20 25.35 16.85
CA ILE A 23 -20.57 23.96 16.53
C ILE A 23 -21.13 23.22 17.74
N LYS A 24 -20.69 23.52 18.96
CA LYS A 24 -21.24 22.95 20.20
C LYS A 24 -22.72 23.26 20.37
N LYS A 25 -23.21 24.41 19.87
CA LYS A 25 -24.63 24.81 19.93
C LYS A 25 -25.50 24.04 18.93
N THR A 26 -24.89 23.41 17.92
CA THR A 26 -25.60 22.68 16.86
C THR A 26 -25.67 21.18 17.14
N HIS A 27 -26.84 20.59 16.90
CA HIS A 27 -27.01 19.14 16.94
C HIS A 27 -26.95 18.55 15.52
N LEU A 28 -26.36 17.36 15.35
CA LEU A 28 -26.23 16.74 14.01
C LEU A 28 -27.59 16.54 13.32
N ARG A 29 -28.65 16.27 14.10
CA ARG A 29 -30.02 16.17 13.58
C ARG A 29 -30.49 17.45 12.87
N GLU A 30 -30.14 18.62 13.38
CA GLU A 30 -30.46 19.91 12.77
C GLU A 30 -29.67 20.09 11.48
N LEU A 31 -28.38 19.78 11.52
CA LEU A 31 -27.50 19.80 10.35
C LEU A 31 -27.95 18.84 9.24
N MET A 32 -28.59 17.72 9.59
CA MET A 32 -29.15 16.75 8.64
C MET A 32 -30.52 17.17 8.09
N ALA A 33 -31.22 18.11 8.75
CA ALA A 33 -32.48 18.65 8.23
C ALA A 33 -32.24 19.66 7.08
N ASP A 34 -31.05 20.27 7.02
CA ASP A 34 -30.61 21.08 5.89
C ASP A 34 -30.23 20.20 4.70
N THR A 35 -31.20 19.99 3.80
CA THR A 35 -31.03 19.13 2.62
C THR A 35 -30.02 19.67 1.61
N GLU A 36 -29.91 20.99 1.47
CA GLU A 36 -28.98 21.62 0.52
C GLU A 36 -27.54 21.49 1.03
N ARG A 37 -27.32 21.67 2.35
CA ARG A 37 -26.04 21.37 2.98
C ARG A 37 -25.66 19.90 2.78
N CYS A 38 -26.58 18.97 3.04
CA CYS A 38 -26.30 17.54 2.87
C CYS A 38 -25.88 17.20 1.44
N LYS A 39 -26.59 17.72 0.42
CA LYS A 39 -26.22 17.53 -0.99
C LYS A 39 -24.85 18.11 -1.33
N SER A 40 -24.52 19.28 -0.78
CA SER A 40 -23.22 19.92 -1.01
C SER A 40 -22.05 19.25 -0.29
N MET A 41 -22.32 18.37 0.68
CA MET A 41 -21.30 17.60 1.42
C MET A 41 -21.15 16.18 0.89
N MET A 42 -21.18 16.08 -0.43
CA MET A 42 -20.96 14.87 -1.20
C MET A 42 -19.96 15.19 -2.31
N VAL A 43 -18.94 14.35 -2.44
CA VAL A 43 -17.96 14.44 -3.53
C VAL A 43 -17.84 13.06 -4.17
N GLU A 44 -18.00 13.01 -5.48
CA GLU A 44 -17.85 11.80 -6.27
C GLU A 44 -16.60 11.88 -7.15
N PHE A 45 -15.84 10.79 -7.18
CA PHE A 45 -14.71 10.62 -8.09
C PHE A 45 -14.56 9.13 -8.44
N ASP A 46 -14.47 8.81 -9.73
CA ASP A 46 -14.29 7.43 -10.24
C ASP A 46 -15.26 6.41 -9.61
N GLY A 47 -16.54 6.76 -9.50
CA GLY A 47 -17.58 5.90 -8.93
C GLY A 47 -17.48 5.72 -7.41
N ASN A 48 -16.60 6.45 -6.73
CA ASN A 48 -16.52 6.50 -5.27
C ASN A 48 -17.18 7.78 -4.76
N LEU A 49 -18.20 7.62 -3.92
CA LEU A 49 -18.90 8.72 -3.27
C LEU A 49 -18.39 8.91 -1.83
N LEU A 50 -17.81 10.07 -1.54
CA LEU A 50 -17.58 10.52 -0.17
C LEU A 50 -18.80 11.33 0.30
N ASP A 51 -19.64 10.72 1.13
CA ASP A 51 -20.67 11.43 1.90
C ASP A 51 -20.11 11.79 3.28
N TYR A 52 -19.87 13.08 3.51
CA TYR A 52 -19.39 13.61 4.77
C TYR A 52 -20.42 14.52 5.44
N SER A 53 -21.69 14.50 4.99
CA SER A 53 -22.80 15.26 5.58
C SER A 53 -23.01 14.95 7.06
N ARG A 54 -22.69 13.73 7.51
CA ARG A 54 -22.83 13.29 8.91
C ARG A 54 -21.71 13.77 9.84
N GLN A 55 -20.77 14.58 9.34
CA GLN A 55 -19.78 15.26 10.17
C GLN A 55 -20.43 16.42 10.93
N ARG A 56 -19.99 16.66 12.17
CA ARG A 56 -20.35 17.86 12.95
C ARG A 56 -19.57 19.07 12.42
N ALA A 57 -19.88 19.49 11.21
CA ALA A 57 -19.20 20.56 10.49
C ALA A 57 -20.20 21.29 9.58
N THR A 58 -20.14 22.61 9.50
CA THR A 58 -20.95 23.43 8.56
C THR A 58 -20.12 23.80 7.32
N HIS A 59 -20.70 24.49 6.34
CA HIS A 59 -19.93 25.10 5.25
C HIS A 59 -18.84 26.03 5.76
N ASP A 60 -19.15 26.80 6.81
CA ASP A 60 -18.17 27.67 7.45
C ASP A 60 -17.04 26.87 8.11
N THR A 61 -17.34 25.72 8.76
CA THR A 61 -16.30 24.80 9.23
C THR A 61 -15.38 24.35 8.09
N LEU A 62 -15.96 23.97 6.94
CA LEU A 62 -15.17 23.52 5.78
C LEU A 62 -14.29 24.64 5.23
N ASN A 63 -14.82 25.86 5.08
CA ASN A 63 -14.05 27.01 4.62
C ASN A 63 -12.86 27.29 5.56
N LYS A 64 -13.08 27.26 6.88
CA LYS A 64 -12.01 27.43 7.88
C LYS A 64 -10.97 26.31 7.82
N LEU A 65 -11.38 25.07 7.58
CA LEU A 65 -10.46 23.93 7.38
C LEU A 65 -9.64 24.08 6.10
N LEU A 66 -10.23 24.59 5.02
CA LEU A 66 -9.52 24.88 3.77
C LEU A 66 -8.50 26.02 3.98
N SER A 67 -8.88 27.08 4.69
CA SER A 67 -7.94 28.14 5.09
C SER A 67 -6.80 27.61 5.96
N LEU A 68 -7.07 26.64 6.84
CA LEU A 68 -6.01 25.96 7.60
C LEU A 68 -5.06 25.17 6.67
N ALA A 69 -5.60 24.50 5.64
CA ALA A 69 -4.79 23.78 4.66
C ALA A 69 -3.87 24.72 3.85
N GLU A 70 -4.38 25.89 3.50
CA GLU A 70 -3.62 26.97 2.86
C GLU A 70 -2.51 27.49 3.77
N ALA A 71 -2.84 27.86 5.01
CA ALA A 71 -1.86 28.32 6.02
C ALA A 71 -0.80 27.25 6.33
N ALA A 72 -1.16 25.97 6.24
CA ALA A 72 -0.24 24.85 6.41
C ALA A 72 0.57 24.51 5.14
N HIS A 73 0.37 25.24 4.04
CA HIS A 73 1.03 25.02 2.75
C HIS A 73 0.88 23.57 2.24
N VAL A 74 -0.32 22.99 2.37
CA VAL A 74 -0.57 21.59 1.99
C VAL A 74 -0.31 21.36 0.50
N LYS A 75 -0.75 22.28 -0.37
CA LYS A 75 -0.54 22.15 -1.82
C LYS A 75 0.95 22.13 -2.18
N ASP A 76 1.75 22.99 -1.57
CA ASP A 76 3.19 23.01 -1.77
C ASP A 76 3.82 21.69 -1.30
N LYS A 77 3.45 21.18 -0.13
CA LYS A 77 3.94 19.89 0.38
C LYS A 77 3.60 18.73 -0.56
N ILE A 78 2.39 18.71 -1.14
CA ILE A 78 1.99 17.74 -2.15
C ILE A 78 2.89 17.88 -3.39
N ASN A 79 3.07 19.09 -3.90
CA ASN A 79 3.94 19.36 -5.07
C ASN A 79 5.38 18.88 -4.82
N ARG A 80 5.95 19.19 -3.65
CA ARG A 80 7.29 18.75 -3.24
C ARG A 80 7.39 17.23 -3.20
N MET A 81 6.37 16.54 -2.69
CA MET A 81 6.30 15.07 -2.70
C MET A 81 6.31 14.51 -4.13
N PHE A 82 5.41 15.00 -4.99
CA PHE A 82 5.30 14.51 -6.38
C PHE A 82 6.52 14.84 -7.24
N ASN A 83 7.22 15.94 -6.94
CA ASN A 83 8.49 16.31 -7.59
C ASN A 83 9.69 15.53 -7.02
N GLY A 84 9.47 14.65 -6.04
CA GLY A 84 10.49 13.79 -5.46
C GLY A 84 11.53 14.51 -4.62
N GLU A 85 11.17 15.65 -4.04
CA GLU A 85 11.98 16.28 -3.01
C GLU A 85 12.11 15.38 -1.77
N ARG A 86 13.20 15.59 -1.04
CA ARG A 86 13.51 14.84 0.19
C ARG A 86 12.67 15.34 1.37
N ILE A 87 11.37 15.05 1.34
CA ILE A 87 10.41 15.49 2.37
C ILE A 87 10.46 14.66 3.65
N ASN A 88 11.03 13.45 3.61
CA ASN A 88 11.38 12.70 4.81
C ASN A 88 12.68 13.28 5.36
N SER A 89 12.56 14.32 6.19
CA SER A 89 13.67 15.13 6.67
C SER A 89 14.59 14.40 7.65
N THR A 90 14.07 13.47 8.46
CA THR A 90 14.86 12.76 9.47
C THR A 90 15.80 11.72 8.85
N GLU A 91 15.37 11.10 7.74
CA GLU A 91 16.21 10.16 6.98
C GLU A 91 16.82 10.79 5.72
N ASN A 92 16.48 12.04 5.41
CA ASN A 92 16.88 12.76 4.20
C ASN A 92 16.57 12.00 2.90
N ARG A 93 15.33 11.54 2.74
CA ARG A 93 14.87 10.71 1.60
C ARG A 93 13.66 11.30 0.90
N SER A 94 13.54 11.00 -0.39
CA SER A 94 12.31 11.24 -1.16
C SER A 94 11.20 10.27 -0.73
N VAL A 95 9.94 10.64 -1.00
CA VAL A 95 8.75 9.81 -0.72
C VAL A 95 7.95 9.69 -2.01
N LEU A 96 8.16 8.59 -2.74
CA LEU A 96 7.77 8.50 -4.16
C LEU A 96 6.94 7.25 -4.51
N HIS A 97 6.17 6.72 -3.56
CA HIS A 97 5.31 5.55 -3.80
C HIS A 97 4.32 5.74 -4.98
N VAL A 98 3.99 6.98 -5.34
CA VAL A 98 3.20 7.32 -6.54
C VAL A 98 3.89 6.93 -7.85
N ALA A 99 5.23 6.90 -7.89
CA ALA A 99 5.98 6.49 -9.06
C ALA A 99 5.82 5.00 -9.40
N LEU A 100 5.44 4.16 -8.42
CA LEU A 100 5.25 2.71 -8.56
C LEU A 100 4.08 2.35 -9.48
N ARG A 101 3.17 3.30 -9.69
CA ARG A 101 1.92 3.13 -10.43
C ARG A 101 1.72 4.19 -11.52
N ALA A 102 2.74 4.99 -11.77
CA ALA A 102 2.72 6.00 -12.81
C ALA A 102 2.76 5.36 -14.22
N PRO A 103 2.13 5.99 -15.23
CA PRO A 103 2.25 5.63 -16.63
C PRO A 103 3.72 5.56 -17.08
N ARG A 104 4.00 4.75 -18.12
CA ARG A 104 5.36 4.53 -18.65
C ARG A 104 6.07 5.80 -19.09
N ASP A 105 5.30 6.76 -19.60
CA ASP A 105 5.74 8.04 -20.14
C ASP A 105 5.81 9.15 -19.08
N ALA A 106 5.39 8.87 -17.84
CA ALA A 106 5.50 9.83 -16.76
C ALA A 106 6.96 10.13 -16.41
N VAL A 107 7.21 11.37 -15.97
CA VAL A 107 8.53 11.82 -15.53
C VAL A 107 8.44 12.22 -14.06
N ILE A 108 8.93 11.34 -13.19
CA ILE A 108 9.02 11.59 -11.75
C ILE A 108 10.48 11.44 -11.36
N LYS A 109 11.06 12.50 -10.81
CA LYS A 109 12.50 12.56 -10.54
C LYS A 109 12.79 12.33 -9.06
N SER A 110 13.83 11.57 -8.77
CA SER A 110 14.48 11.52 -7.46
C SER A 110 15.94 11.87 -7.66
N ASP A 111 16.44 12.88 -6.95
CA ASP A 111 17.82 13.39 -7.11
C ASP A 111 18.20 13.65 -8.58
N GLY A 112 17.27 14.23 -9.35
CA GLY A 112 17.46 14.57 -10.76
C GLY A 112 17.30 13.43 -11.76
N LYS A 113 17.24 12.16 -11.31
CA LYS A 113 17.04 10.98 -12.16
C LYS A 113 15.55 10.63 -12.27
N ASN A 114 15.04 10.42 -13.50
CA ASN A 114 13.69 9.86 -13.68
C ASN A 114 13.66 8.41 -13.17
N VAL A 115 12.80 8.12 -12.20
CA VAL A 115 12.70 6.78 -11.59
C VAL A 115 11.68 5.87 -12.27
N VAL A 116 10.78 6.42 -13.09
CA VAL A 116 9.71 5.66 -13.76
C VAL A 116 10.22 4.55 -14.68
N PRO A 117 11.31 4.75 -15.47
CA PRO A 117 11.89 3.66 -16.27
C PRO A 117 12.41 2.49 -15.42
N ASP A 118 13.04 2.78 -14.27
CA ASP A 118 13.52 1.74 -13.36
C ASP A 118 12.33 0.95 -12.76
N VAL A 119 11.23 1.66 -12.44
CA VAL A 119 9.97 1.04 -12.00
C VAL A 119 9.44 0.06 -13.03
N TRP A 120 9.27 0.52 -14.26
CA TRP A 120 8.75 -0.33 -15.33
C TRP A 120 9.68 -1.48 -15.69
N GLY A 121 11.01 -1.33 -15.56
CA GLY A 121 11.94 -2.44 -15.70
C GLY A 121 11.66 -3.57 -14.69
N VAL A 122 11.32 -3.25 -13.44
CA VAL A 122 10.92 -4.25 -12.45
C VAL A 122 9.52 -4.81 -12.74
N LEU A 123 8.55 -3.96 -13.11
CA LEU A 123 7.20 -4.42 -13.44
C LEU A 123 7.19 -5.36 -14.65
N ASP A 124 7.98 -5.07 -15.68
CA ASP A 124 8.13 -5.90 -16.88
C ASP A 124 8.77 -7.24 -16.53
N LYS A 125 9.81 -7.22 -15.68
CA LYS A 125 10.41 -8.44 -15.15
C LYS A 125 9.41 -9.29 -14.36
N ILE A 126 8.55 -8.67 -13.54
CA ILE A 126 7.50 -9.37 -12.79
C ILE A 126 6.45 -9.94 -13.74
N ARG A 127 6.01 -9.18 -14.75
CA ARG A 127 5.08 -9.65 -15.78
C ARG A 127 5.63 -10.90 -16.45
N GLU A 128 6.83 -10.84 -17.02
CA GLU A 128 7.47 -11.96 -17.71
C GLU A 128 7.69 -13.18 -16.78
N PHE A 129 8.13 -12.95 -15.54
CA PHE A 129 8.33 -14.03 -14.58
C PHE A 129 7.01 -14.69 -14.19
N SER A 130 6.01 -13.89 -13.82
CA SER A 130 4.70 -14.41 -13.41
C SER A 130 3.99 -15.15 -14.55
N GLU A 131 4.10 -14.68 -15.79
CA GLU A 131 3.58 -15.37 -16.97
C GLU A 131 4.26 -16.72 -17.20
N ARG A 132 5.60 -16.80 -17.09
CA ARG A 132 6.32 -18.08 -17.20
C ARG A 132 5.91 -19.08 -16.13
N VAL A 133 5.74 -18.64 -14.88
CA VAL A 133 5.28 -19.50 -13.78
C VAL A 133 3.84 -19.97 -14.02
N ARG A 134 2.95 -19.07 -14.47
CA ARG A 134 1.54 -19.37 -14.69
C ARG A 134 1.29 -20.26 -15.90
N SER A 135 2.07 -20.10 -16.97
CA SER A 135 1.99 -20.95 -18.17
C SER A 135 2.62 -22.33 -18.00
N GLY A 136 3.39 -22.54 -16.92
CA GLY A 136 4.16 -23.77 -16.70
C GLY A 136 5.49 -23.82 -17.46
N ALA A 137 5.90 -22.73 -18.13
CA ALA A 137 7.24 -22.62 -18.72
C ALA A 137 8.34 -22.56 -17.64
N TRP A 138 8.03 -22.04 -16.46
CA TRP A 138 8.86 -22.18 -15.27
C TRP A 138 8.37 -23.35 -14.42
N VAL A 139 9.26 -24.35 -14.25
CA VAL A 139 8.98 -25.58 -13.51
C VAL A 139 9.85 -25.69 -12.27
N GLY A 140 9.35 -26.42 -11.27
CA GLY A 140 10.10 -26.80 -10.08
C GLY A 140 11.27 -27.74 -10.37
N ALA A 141 11.97 -28.14 -9.32
CA ALA A 141 13.12 -29.06 -9.38
C ALA A 141 12.77 -30.40 -10.02
N THR A 142 11.52 -30.86 -9.87
CA THR A 142 11.01 -32.13 -10.42
C THR A 142 10.36 -32.00 -11.80
N GLY A 143 10.39 -30.81 -12.41
CA GLY A 143 9.74 -30.55 -13.69
C GLY A 143 8.22 -30.28 -13.59
N LYS A 144 7.64 -30.29 -12.38
CA LYS A 144 6.22 -29.97 -12.17
C LYS A 144 5.99 -28.44 -12.20
N PRO A 145 4.83 -27.96 -12.72
CA PRO A 145 4.47 -26.55 -12.63
C PRO A 145 4.29 -26.09 -11.19
N LEU A 146 4.69 -24.84 -10.90
CA LEU A 146 4.50 -24.21 -9.59
C LEU A 146 3.12 -23.53 -9.53
N LYS A 147 2.27 -24.00 -8.62
CA LYS A 147 0.88 -23.53 -8.46
C LYS A 147 0.59 -22.93 -7.08
N ASP A 148 1.41 -23.29 -6.09
CA ASP A 148 1.28 -22.82 -4.72
C ASP A 148 2.35 -21.77 -4.45
N VAL A 149 1.99 -20.67 -3.79
CA VAL A 149 2.89 -19.57 -3.47
C VAL A 149 2.81 -19.26 -1.98
N VAL A 150 3.96 -19.19 -1.31
CA VAL A 150 4.06 -18.69 0.07
C VAL A 150 4.89 -17.41 0.08
N ALA A 151 4.25 -16.28 0.33
CA ALA A 151 4.91 -14.99 0.46
C ALA A 151 5.29 -14.75 1.93
N ILE A 152 6.59 -14.57 2.20
CA ILE A 152 7.12 -14.34 3.53
C ILE A 152 7.41 -12.85 3.71
N GLY A 153 6.85 -12.24 4.74
CA GLY A 153 7.12 -10.84 5.07
C GLY A 153 6.40 -10.42 6.34
N ILE A 154 6.83 -9.32 6.95
CA ILE A 154 6.18 -8.77 8.15
C ILE A 154 5.86 -7.27 7.95
N GLY A 155 4.82 -6.80 8.64
CA GLY A 155 4.40 -5.41 8.58
C GLY A 155 4.06 -4.96 7.16
N GLY A 156 4.79 -3.97 6.64
CA GLY A 156 4.52 -3.39 5.31
C GLY A 156 4.76 -4.37 4.16
N SER A 157 5.63 -5.37 4.36
CA SER A 157 5.88 -6.46 3.40
C SER A 157 4.73 -7.48 3.33
N PHE A 158 3.71 -7.35 4.16
CA PHE A 158 2.65 -8.35 4.37
C PHE A 158 1.25 -7.74 4.33
N LEU A 159 0.98 -6.69 5.12
CA LEU A 159 -0.37 -6.21 5.36
C LEU A 159 -1.07 -5.69 4.10
N GLY A 160 -0.35 -4.90 3.29
CA GLY A 160 -0.89 -4.39 2.02
C GLY A 160 -1.18 -5.51 1.01
N PRO A 161 -0.20 -6.38 0.68
CA PRO A 161 -0.43 -7.53 -0.19
C PRO A 161 -1.55 -8.46 0.28
N LEU A 162 -1.61 -8.76 1.58
CA LEU A 162 -2.68 -9.57 2.17
C LEU A 162 -4.04 -8.90 2.00
N PHE A 163 -4.13 -7.59 2.25
CA PHE A 163 -5.37 -6.82 2.04
C PHE A 163 -5.87 -6.93 0.59
N VAL A 164 -5.00 -6.66 -0.38
CA VAL A 164 -5.37 -6.71 -1.80
C VAL A 164 -5.73 -8.14 -2.21
N HIS A 165 -4.99 -9.14 -1.74
CA HIS A 165 -5.32 -10.54 -1.98
C HIS A 165 -6.72 -10.90 -1.46
N THR A 166 -7.04 -10.58 -0.21
CA THR A 166 -8.36 -10.87 0.38
C THR A 166 -9.48 -10.17 -0.37
N ALA A 167 -9.28 -8.94 -0.83
CA ALA A 167 -10.28 -8.24 -1.65
C ALA A 167 -10.50 -8.94 -3.01
N LEU A 168 -9.41 -9.27 -3.71
CA LEU A 168 -9.45 -9.90 -5.03
C LEU A 168 -10.00 -11.33 -5.01
N GLN A 169 -10.04 -12.02 -3.87
CA GLN A 169 -10.68 -13.34 -3.75
C GLN A 169 -12.19 -13.32 -4.04
N THR A 170 -12.82 -12.14 -4.10
CA THR A 170 -14.25 -11.98 -4.41
C THR A 170 -14.53 -11.40 -5.79
N ASP A 171 -13.49 -11.00 -6.53
CA ASP A 171 -13.62 -10.49 -7.90
C ASP A 171 -13.74 -11.64 -8.90
N SER A 172 -14.69 -11.54 -9.84
CA SER A 172 -15.02 -12.66 -10.74
C SER A 172 -13.88 -13.00 -11.71
N GLU A 173 -13.19 -12.00 -12.24
CA GLU A 173 -12.05 -12.20 -13.15
C GLU A 173 -10.85 -12.77 -12.39
N ALA A 174 -10.59 -12.27 -11.18
CA ALA A 174 -9.54 -12.75 -10.30
C ALA A 174 -9.77 -14.20 -9.85
N ILE A 175 -11.01 -14.57 -9.52
CA ILE A 175 -11.37 -15.95 -9.14
C ILE A 175 -11.04 -16.92 -10.28
N GLU A 176 -11.47 -16.63 -11.50
CA GLU A 176 -11.19 -17.52 -12.64
C GLU A 176 -9.69 -17.57 -12.95
N SER A 177 -9.00 -16.43 -12.90
CA SER A 177 -7.55 -16.35 -13.12
C SER A 177 -6.73 -17.08 -12.04
N ALA A 178 -7.28 -17.23 -10.84
CA ALA A 178 -6.66 -17.90 -9.70
C ALA A 178 -6.92 -19.42 -9.63
N LYS A 179 -7.75 -19.97 -10.54
CA LYS A 179 -8.21 -21.36 -10.48
C LYS A 179 -7.04 -22.36 -10.43
N GLY A 180 -7.08 -23.26 -9.44
CA GLY A 180 -6.05 -24.27 -9.24
C GLY A 180 -4.73 -23.75 -8.65
N ARG A 181 -4.67 -22.49 -8.22
CA ARG A 181 -3.50 -21.85 -7.60
C ARG A 181 -3.82 -21.39 -6.18
N GLN A 182 -2.82 -21.33 -5.32
CA GLN A 182 -2.96 -20.83 -3.96
C GLN A 182 -1.87 -19.82 -3.65
N LEU A 183 -2.24 -18.73 -2.99
CA LEU A 183 -1.32 -17.76 -2.40
C LEU A 183 -1.56 -17.72 -0.90
N ARG A 184 -0.49 -17.87 -0.13
CA ARG A 184 -0.51 -17.78 1.33
C ARG A 184 0.53 -16.78 1.81
N PHE A 185 0.29 -16.17 2.97
CA PHE A 185 1.16 -15.17 3.54
C PHE A 185 1.65 -15.61 4.92
N LEU A 186 2.96 -15.70 5.07
CA LEU A 186 3.65 -16.11 6.29
C LEU A 186 4.36 -14.89 6.90
N ALA A 187 3.98 -14.54 8.13
CA ALA A 187 4.50 -13.32 8.77
C ALA A 187 5.06 -13.54 10.16
N ASN A 188 4.32 -14.27 11.00
CA ASN A 188 4.69 -14.44 12.39
C ASN A 188 5.89 -15.39 12.51
N VAL A 189 6.76 -15.11 13.48
CA VAL A 189 7.93 -15.96 13.80
C VAL A 189 7.52 -17.23 14.56
N ASP A 190 6.30 -17.25 15.11
CA ASP A 190 5.69 -18.42 15.73
C ASP A 190 5.66 -19.62 14.73
N PRO A 191 6.26 -20.77 15.07
CA PRO A 191 6.28 -21.94 14.20
C PRO A 191 4.88 -22.46 13.82
N ILE A 192 3.83 -22.13 14.58
CA ILE A 192 2.45 -22.46 14.20
C ILE A 192 2.04 -21.75 12.90
N ASP A 193 2.51 -20.52 12.66
CA ASP A 193 2.22 -19.80 11.42
C ASP A 193 2.88 -20.50 10.22
N VAL A 194 4.11 -20.96 10.38
CA VAL A 194 4.79 -21.79 9.37
C VAL A 194 4.00 -23.07 9.10
N ALA A 195 3.66 -23.82 10.14
CA ALA A 195 2.95 -25.09 10.01
C ALA A 195 1.60 -24.93 9.29
N ARG A 196 0.84 -23.88 9.61
CA ARG A 196 -0.43 -23.55 8.92
C ARG A 196 -0.21 -23.20 7.46
N ASN A 197 0.81 -22.40 7.17
CA ASN A 197 1.08 -21.95 5.80
C ASN A 197 1.58 -23.08 4.89
N ILE A 198 2.29 -24.09 5.39
CA ILE A 198 2.73 -25.24 4.59
C ILE A 198 1.77 -26.44 4.61
N ALA A 199 0.78 -26.46 5.51
CA ALA A 199 -0.17 -27.56 5.63
C ALA A 199 -0.90 -27.82 4.30
N GLY A 200 -0.79 -29.06 3.80
CA GLY A 200 -1.39 -29.51 2.55
C GLY A 200 -0.66 -29.06 1.28
N LEU A 201 0.45 -28.31 1.38
CA LEU A 201 1.28 -27.94 0.25
C LEU A 201 2.35 -29.01 -0.04
N SER A 202 2.74 -29.13 -1.30
CA SER A 202 3.87 -29.97 -1.72
C SER A 202 5.09 -29.11 -2.00
N PRO A 203 6.29 -29.45 -1.48
CA PRO A 203 7.53 -28.77 -1.86
C PRO A 203 7.75 -28.73 -3.38
N GLU A 204 7.34 -29.77 -4.11
CA GLU A 204 7.52 -29.90 -5.56
C GLU A 204 6.74 -28.88 -6.39
N THR A 205 5.64 -28.33 -5.85
CA THR A 205 4.74 -27.42 -6.57
C THR A 205 4.65 -26.03 -5.93
N THR A 206 5.47 -25.77 -4.90
CA THR A 206 5.44 -24.53 -4.12
C THR A 206 6.59 -23.59 -4.48
N LEU A 207 6.26 -22.32 -4.72
CA LEU A 207 7.20 -21.21 -4.85
C LEU A 207 7.17 -20.34 -3.58
N VAL A 208 8.33 -20.00 -3.06
CA VAL A 208 8.46 -19.11 -1.90
C VAL A 208 8.95 -17.74 -2.37
N VAL A 209 8.24 -16.69 -1.95
CA VAL A 209 8.62 -15.29 -2.23
C VAL A 209 9.07 -14.66 -0.92
N VAL A 210 10.37 -14.38 -0.78
CA VAL A 210 10.94 -13.76 0.43
C VAL A 210 10.95 -12.24 0.27
N VAL A 211 10.16 -11.53 1.08
CA VAL A 211 9.96 -10.07 0.97
C VAL A 211 10.61 -9.34 2.15
N SER A 212 11.83 -8.82 1.94
CA SER A 212 12.53 -8.03 2.94
C SER A 212 13.46 -7.00 2.28
N LYS A 213 13.27 -5.72 2.62
CA LYS A 213 14.08 -4.60 2.09
C LYS A 213 15.57 -4.81 2.33
N THR A 214 15.92 -5.08 3.59
CA THR A 214 17.30 -5.25 4.06
C THR A 214 17.80 -6.68 3.90
N PHE A 215 16.87 -7.64 3.79
CA PHE A 215 17.14 -9.08 3.82
C PHE A 215 17.78 -9.55 5.15
N THR A 216 17.53 -8.80 6.23
CA THR A 216 18.06 -9.05 7.57
C THR A 216 16.99 -9.11 8.66
N THR A 217 15.72 -8.84 8.34
CA THR A 217 14.60 -8.85 9.29
C THR A 217 14.52 -10.22 9.98
N ALA A 218 14.61 -10.25 11.31
CA ALA A 218 14.81 -11.49 12.07
C ALA A 218 13.71 -12.52 11.82
N GLU A 219 12.44 -12.10 11.93
CA GLU A 219 11.25 -12.93 11.74
C GLU A 219 11.19 -13.46 10.30
N THR A 220 11.32 -12.58 9.31
CA THR A 220 11.29 -12.94 7.88
C THR A 220 12.41 -13.91 7.53
N MET A 221 13.63 -13.68 8.02
CA MET A 221 14.78 -14.53 7.70
C MET A 221 14.74 -15.86 8.43
N LEU A 222 14.16 -15.93 9.64
CA LEU A 222 13.91 -17.21 10.30
C LEU A 222 12.91 -18.04 9.47
N ASN A 223 11.77 -17.47 9.11
CA ASN A 223 10.77 -18.13 8.28
C ASN A 223 11.32 -18.55 6.91
N ALA A 224 12.11 -17.69 6.27
CA ALA A 224 12.78 -18.01 5.01
C ALA A 224 13.72 -19.21 5.15
N ARG A 225 14.54 -19.26 6.20
CA ARG A 225 15.41 -20.42 6.47
C ARG A 225 14.59 -21.69 6.73
N THR A 226 13.48 -21.59 7.45
CA THR A 226 12.60 -22.74 7.71
C THR A 226 11.98 -23.28 6.43
N LEU A 227 11.48 -22.42 5.52
CA LEU A 227 10.95 -22.90 4.24
C LEU A 227 12.04 -23.38 3.28
N ARG A 228 13.24 -22.78 3.35
CA ARG A 228 14.40 -23.28 2.61
C ARG A 228 14.76 -24.70 3.03
N GLU A 229 14.78 -24.97 4.34
CA GLU A 229 15.01 -26.32 4.86
C GLU A 229 13.90 -27.26 4.41
N TRP A 230 12.63 -26.89 4.59
CA TRP A 230 11.48 -27.69 4.14
C TRP A 230 11.54 -28.09 2.66
N ILE A 231 11.97 -27.17 1.77
CA ILE A 231 12.20 -27.47 0.35
C ILE A 231 13.43 -28.38 0.17
N SER A 232 14.55 -28.03 0.80
CA SER A 232 15.84 -28.70 0.58
C SER A 232 15.87 -30.11 1.13
N SER A 233 15.22 -30.39 2.27
CA SER A 233 15.12 -31.73 2.83
C SER A 233 14.29 -32.67 1.93
N ALA A 234 13.34 -32.13 1.16
CA ALA A 234 12.49 -32.91 0.26
C ALA A 234 13.08 -33.08 -1.15
N LEU A 235 13.70 -32.02 -1.70
CA LEU A 235 14.09 -31.95 -3.12
C LEU A 235 15.60 -31.78 -3.36
N GLY A 236 16.38 -31.68 -2.28
CA GLY A 236 17.81 -31.39 -2.31
C GLY A 236 18.13 -29.88 -2.37
N PRO A 237 19.35 -29.46 -1.99
CA PRO A 237 19.72 -28.04 -1.88
C PRO A 237 19.62 -27.24 -3.18
N GLN A 238 19.78 -27.91 -4.33
CA GLN A 238 19.73 -27.26 -5.65
C GLN A 238 18.31 -26.79 -6.01
N ALA A 239 17.28 -27.30 -5.35
CA ALA A 239 15.89 -26.89 -5.57
C ALA A 239 15.63 -25.42 -5.17
N VAL A 240 16.42 -24.86 -4.25
CA VAL A 240 16.26 -23.49 -3.73
C VAL A 240 16.23 -22.46 -4.86
N ALA A 241 17.13 -22.57 -5.84
CA ALA A 241 17.21 -21.62 -6.95
C ALA A 241 15.96 -21.60 -7.85
N LYS A 242 15.18 -22.69 -7.90
CA LYS A 242 13.94 -22.81 -8.68
C LYS A 242 12.67 -22.53 -7.87
N HIS A 243 12.72 -22.74 -6.57
CA HIS A 243 11.57 -22.68 -5.66
C HIS A 243 11.57 -21.46 -4.74
N MET A 244 12.61 -20.63 -4.74
CA MET A 244 12.68 -19.43 -3.92
C MET A 244 13.09 -18.21 -4.75
N VAL A 245 12.37 -17.12 -4.57
CA VAL A 245 12.65 -15.80 -5.18
C VAL A 245 12.64 -14.72 -4.10
N ALA A 246 13.26 -13.58 -4.37
CA ALA A 246 13.41 -12.52 -3.38
C ALA A 246 12.85 -11.18 -3.89
N VAL A 247 12.19 -10.44 -3.01
CA VAL A 247 11.91 -9.02 -3.18
C VAL A 247 12.80 -8.26 -2.21
N SER A 248 13.90 -7.71 -2.72
CA SER A 248 14.93 -7.08 -1.90
C SER A 248 15.83 -6.14 -2.70
N THR A 249 16.51 -5.25 -1.97
CA THR A 249 17.59 -4.40 -2.51
C THR A 249 18.98 -4.98 -2.29
N ASN A 250 19.10 -6.01 -1.44
CA ASN A 250 20.38 -6.55 -1.02
C ASN A 250 20.74 -7.83 -1.80
N LEU A 251 21.15 -7.67 -3.06
CA LEU A 251 21.47 -8.79 -3.94
C LEU A 251 22.58 -9.71 -3.37
N THR A 252 23.55 -9.14 -2.65
CA THR A 252 24.62 -9.92 -2.01
C THR A 252 24.08 -10.89 -0.96
N LEU A 253 23.12 -10.49 -0.13
CA LEU A 253 22.51 -11.39 0.85
C LEU A 253 21.55 -12.38 0.21
N VAL A 254 20.87 -11.99 -0.88
CA VAL A 254 20.01 -12.90 -1.67
C VAL A 254 20.84 -14.05 -2.27
N GLU A 255 21.98 -13.72 -2.89
CA GLU A 255 22.90 -14.70 -3.46
C GLU A 255 23.47 -15.63 -2.39
N LYS A 256 23.95 -15.07 -1.26
CA LYS A 256 24.45 -15.85 -0.12
C LYS A 256 23.39 -16.77 0.49
N PHE A 257 22.11 -16.41 0.37
CA PHE A 257 21.01 -17.24 0.82
C PHE A 257 20.73 -18.43 -0.13
N GLY A 258 21.25 -18.40 -1.35
CA GLY A 258 21.11 -19.44 -2.37
C GLY A 258 20.00 -19.17 -3.40
N ILE A 259 19.45 -17.95 -3.41
CA ILE A 259 18.50 -17.50 -4.44
C ILE A 259 19.31 -16.91 -5.60
N ASP A 260 18.97 -17.30 -6.83
CA ASP A 260 19.55 -16.70 -8.03
C ASP A 260 19.30 -15.18 -8.04
N PRO A 261 20.32 -14.33 -8.13
CA PRO A 261 20.15 -12.87 -8.21
C PRO A 261 19.24 -12.43 -9.36
N ASN A 262 19.13 -13.21 -10.44
CA ASN A 262 18.18 -12.95 -11.53
C ASN A 262 16.72 -13.12 -11.08
N ASN A 263 16.47 -13.86 -10.01
CA ASN A 263 15.18 -14.04 -9.35
C ASN A 263 14.99 -13.07 -8.17
N ALA A 264 15.80 -12.02 -8.09
CA ALA A 264 15.58 -10.90 -7.19
C ALA A 264 14.81 -9.76 -7.90
N PHE A 265 13.80 -9.22 -7.22
CA PHE A 265 12.97 -8.12 -7.69
C PHE A 265 13.21 -6.92 -6.77
N ALA A 266 13.85 -5.90 -7.33
CA ALA A 266 14.25 -4.73 -6.57
C ALA A 266 13.07 -3.79 -6.29
N PHE A 267 13.25 -2.96 -5.27
CA PHE A 267 12.46 -1.76 -5.02
C PHE A 267 13.37 -0.70 -4.40
N TRP A 268 12.87 0.51 -4.16
CA TRP A 268 13.77 1.65 -3.85
C TRP A 268 13.68 2.11 -2.40
N ASP A 269 14.67 2.89 -1.98
CA ASP A 269 14.77 3.44 -0.64
C ASP A 269 13.61 4.42 -0.32
N TRP A 270 13.17 5.21 -1.30
CA TRP A 270 12.02 6.11 -1.25
C TRP A 270 10.66 5.41 -1.14
N VAL A 271 10.63 4.07 -1.23
CA VAL A 271 9.45 3.26 -0.92
C VAL A 271 9.47 2.93 0.59
N GLY A 272 8.57 3.57 1.33
CA GLY A 272 8.29 3.21 2.71
C GLY A 272 7.55 1.88 2.79
N GLY A 273 7.86 1.04 3.78
CA GLY A 273 7.28 -0.31 3.90
C GLY A 273 5.75 -0.32 3.89
N ARG A 274 5.11 0.57 4.65
CA ARG A 274 3.64 0.70 4.71
C ARG A 274 2.99 1.24 3.41
N TYR A 275 3.79 1.72 2.46
CA TYR A 275 3.36 2.20 1.14
C TYR A 275 3.84 1.29 -0.01
N SER A 276 4.34 0.10 0.29
CA SER A 276 5.09 -0.73 -0.66
C SER A 276 4.23 -1.69 -1.48
N VAL A 277 2.93 -1.83 -1.23
CA VAL A 277 2.07 -2.81 -1.92
C VAL A 277 2.07 -2.65 -3.45
N CYS A 278 2.23 -1.43 -3.98
CA CYS A 278 2.32 -1.16 -5.42
C CYS A 278 3.70 -1.45 -6.03
N SER A 279 4.70 -1.80 -5.22
CA SER A 279 6.03 -2.23 -5.68
C SER A 279 6.08 -3.76 -5.87
N ALA A 280 7.26 -4.30 -6.17
CA ALA A 280 7.52 -5.73 -6.19
C ALA A 280 7.01 -6.48 -4.93
N VAL A 281 6.91 -5.81 -3.77
CA VAL A 281 6.37 -6.37 -2.52
C VAL A 281 4.97 -6.97 -2.71
N GLY A 282 4.05 -6.24 -3.33
CA GLY A 282 2.69 -6.75 -3.60
C GLY A 282 2.53 -7.26 -5.02
N VAL A 283 3.11 -6.56 -6.00
CA VAL A 283 2.90 -6.86 -7.42
C VAL A 283 3.38 -8.27 -7.77
N LEU A 284 4.50 -8.75 -7.22
CA LEU A 284 5.01 -10.09 -7.52
C LEU A 284 4.08 -11.22 -7.02
N PRO A 285 3.78 -11.35 -5.71
CA PRO A 285 2.92 -12.44 -5.23
C PRO A 285 1.50 -12.35 -5.81
N LEU A 286 0.95 -11.14 -5.98
CA LEU A 286 -0.37 -10.96 -6.59
C LEU A 286 -0.38 -11.36 -8.07
N SER A 287 0.66 -11.01 -8.84
CA SER A 287 0.74 -11.40 -10.26
C SER A 287 0.92 -12.91 -10.42
N LEU A 288 1.63 -13.58 -9.51
CA LEU A 288 1.73 -15.04 -9.51
C LEU A 288 0.37 -15.73 -9.30
N GLN A 289 -0.49 -15.14 -8.47
CA GLN A 289 -1.82 -15.68 -8.16
C GLN A 289 -2.88 -15.31 -9.21
N TYR A 290 -2.94 -14.04 -9.62
CA TYR A 290 -4.03 -13.47 -10.41
C TYR A 290 -3.63 -13.07 -11.83
N GLY A 291 -2.34 -13.11 -12.16
CA GLY A 291 -1.81 -12.58 -13.42
C GLY A 291 -1.57 -11.08 -13.37
N PHE A 292 -0.60 -10.62 -14.17
CA PHE A 292 -0.17 -9.22 -14.18
C PHE A 292 -1.27 -8.26 -14.66
N SER A 293 -2.13 -8.68 -15.59
CA SER A 293 -3.21 -7.84 -16.13
C SER A 293 -4.19 -7.36 -15.05
N ILE A 294 -4.54 -8.21 -14.09
CA ILE A 294 -5.42 -7.86 -12.96
C ILE A 294 -4.71 -6.89 -12.02
N VAL A 295 -3.43 -7.14 -11.71
CA VAL A 295 -2.63 -6.26 -10.87
C VAL A 295 -2.42 -4.90 -11.53
N GLU A 296 -2.27 -4.85 -12.85
CA GLU A 296 -2.16 -3.59 -13.60
C GLU A 296 -3.43 -2.72 -13.46
N LYS A 297 -4.63 -3.33 -13.42
CA LYS A 297 -5.88 -2.60 -13.15
C LYS A 297 -5.86 -1.99 -11.74
N PHE A 298 -5.37 -2.72 -10.74
CA PHE A 298 -5.19 -2.20 -9.39
C PHE A 298 -4.21 -1.01 -9.36
N LEU A 299 -3.08 -1.11 -10.05
CA LEU A 299 -2.12 0.01 -10.16
C LEU A 299 -2.74 1.23 -10.84
N LYS A 300 -3.50 1.04 -11.93
CA LYS A 300 -4.22 2.11 -12.62
C LYS A 300 -5.24 2.82 -11.72
N GLY A 301 -6.00 2.06 -10.92
CA GLY A 301 -6.94 2.64 -9.96
C GLY A 301 -6.22 3.49 -8.89
N ALA A 302 -5.10 3.00 -8.37
CA ALA A 302 -4.29 3.75 -7.42
C ALA A 302 -3.64 5.01 -8.03
N TRP A 303 -3.21 4.95 -9.29
CA TRP A 303 -2.76 6.14 -10.02
C TRP A 303 -3.88 7.16 -10.25
N SER A 304 -5.10 6.71 -10.54
CA SER A 304 -6.24 7.62 -10.73
C SER A 304 -6.49 8.46 -9.47
N VAL A 305 -6.45 7.82 -8.30
CA VAL A 305 -6.57 8.51 -7.01
C VAL A 305 -5.37 9.42 -6.73
N ASP A 306 -4.15 9.06 -7.13
CA ASP A 306 -2.99 9.95 -7.03
C ASP A 306 -3.18 11.22 -7.87
N GLN A 307 -3.72 11.09 -9.08
CA GLN A 307 -4.01 12.24 -9.94
C GLN A 307 -5.12 13.12 -9.37
N HIS A 308 -6.16 12.52 -8.79
CA HIS A 308 -7.18 13.26 -8.05
C HIS A 308 -6.57 14.04 -6.88
N PHE A 309 -5.77 13.36 -6.05
CA PHE A 309 -5.09 13.98 -4.92
C PHE A 309 -4.18 15.13 -5.35
N TYR A 310 -3.44 14.95 -6.43
CA TYR A 310 -2.50 15.93 -6.94
C TYR A 310 -3.17 17.16 -7.55
N SER A 311 -4.19 16.95 -8.39
CA SER A 311 -4.72 17.99 -9.29
C SER A 311 -6.02 18.63 -8.83
N ALA A 312 -6.91 17.89 -8.16
CA ALA A 312 -8.24 18.40 -7.82
C ALA A 312 -8.18 19.55 -6.81
N PRO A 313 -9.07 20.56 -6.95
CA PRO A 313 -9.19 21.63 -5.98
C PRO A 313 -9.65 21.06 -4.63
N PHE A 314 -9.17 21.62 -3.52
CA PHE A 314 -9.27 20.99 -2.20
C PHE A 314 -10.71 20.75 -1.73
N GLU A 315 -11.64 21.61 -2.11
CA GLU A 315 -13.07 21.48 -1.84
C GLU A 315 -13.73 20.29 -2.57
N LYS A 316 -13.08 19.71 -3.59
CA LYS A 316 -13.50 18.50 -4.31
C LYS A 316 -12.50 17.35 -4.19
N ASN A 317 -11.46 17.50 -3.37
CA ASN A 317 -10.37 16.52 -3.28
C ASN A 317 -10.64 15.55 -2.12
N ILE A 318 -11.08 14.33 -2.44
CA ILE A 318 -11.53 13.33 -1.47
C ILE A 318 -10.46 13.05 -0.39
N PRO A 319 -9.19 12.75 -0.74
CA PRO A 319 -8.15 12.54 0.28
C PRO A 319 -7.89 13.76 1.16
N VAL A 320 -7.89 14.97 0.61
CA VAL A 320 -7.68 16.21 1.39
C VAL A 320 -8.84 16.44 2.36
N LEU A 321 -10.08 16.30 1.90
CA LEU A 321 -11.27 16.43 2.75
C LEU A 321 -11.24 15.42 3.90
N LEU A 322 -10.93 14.15 3.62
CA LEU A 322 -10.79 13.11 4.64
C LEU A 322 -9.68 13.42 5.67
N GLY A 323 -8.57 14.00 5.21
CA GLY A 323 -7.48 14.48 6.06
C GLY A 323 -7.90 15.63 6.97
N LEU A 324 -8.52 16.67 6.40
CA LEU A 324 -8.99 17.84 7.14
C LEU A 324 -10.09 17.49 8.14
N LEU A 325 -11.04 16.63 7.78
CA LEU A 325 -12.05 16.11 8.69
C LEU A 325 -11.42 15.26 9.81
N SER A 326 -10.30 14.58 9.56
CA SER A 326 -9.53 13.94 10.62
C SER A 326 -9.01 14.95 11.62
N VAL A 327 -8.38 16.03 11.14
CA VAL A 327 -7.83 17.10 11.98
C VAL A 327 -8.95 17.76 12.77
N TRP A 328 -10.10 18.04 12.13
CA TRP A 328 -11.30 18.57 12.79
C TRP A 328 -11.72 17.71 13.98
N ASN A 329 -11.94 16.42 13.75
CA ASN A 329 -12.42 15.52 14.78
C ASN A 329 -11.40 15.31 15.91
N VAL A 330 -10.13 15.10 15.57
CA VAL A 330 -9.08 14.77 16.56
C VAL A 330 -8.64 16.01 17.33
N SER A 331 -8.26 17.07 16.62
CA SER A 331 -7.59 18.23 17.23
C SER A 331 -8.54 19.26 17.82
N PHE A 332 -9.77 19.36 17.31
CA PHE A 332 -10.73 20.40 17.73
C PHE A 332 -11.92 19.82 18.50
N LEU A 333 -12.50 18.71 18.04
CA LEU A 333 -13.61 18.05 18.76
C LEU A 333 -13.17 17.07 19.84
N GLY A 334 -11.87 16.73 19.89
CA GLY A 334 -11.31 15.86 20.93
C GLY A 334 -11.72 14.39 20.79
N TYR A 335 -11.91 13.90 19.56
CA TYR A 335 -12.20 12.50 19.26
C TYR A 335 -10.92 11.76 18.86
N PRO A 336 -10.23 11.05 19.79
CA PRO A 336 -8.89 10.51 19.54
C PRO A 336 -8.88 9.20 18.75
N ALA A 337 -10.05 8.59 18.52
CA ALA A 337 -10.18 7.29 17.88
C ALA A 337 -10.91 7.40 16.55
N ARG A 338 -10.46 6.60 15.57
CA ARG A 338 -11.11 6.43 14.27
C ARG A 338 -11.41 4.95 14.04
N ALA A 339 -12.68 4.64 13.82
CA ALA A 339 -13.10 3.30 13.41
C ALA A 339 -13.13 3.20 11.88
N ILE A 340 -12.62 2.10 11.34
CA ILE A 340 -12.69 1.76 9.91
C ILE A 340 -13.60 0.54 9.79
N LEU A 341 -14.80 0.76 9.29
CA LEU A 341 -15.90 -0.22 9.32
C LEU A 341 -16.37 -0.51 7.88
N PRO A 342 -15.61 -1.30 7.09
CA PRO A 342 -16.05 -1.64 5.75
C PRO A 342 -17.26 -2.59 5.83
N TYR A 343 -18.38 -2.21 5.21
CA TYR A 343 -19.56 -3.06 5.06
C TYR A 343 -19.37 -4.03 3.88
N SER A 344 -18.24 -4.74 3.86
CA SER A 344 -17.88 -5.73 2.86
C SER A 344 -16.87 -6.71 3.45
N GLN A 345 -17.21 -8.01 3.46
CA GLN A 345 -16.31 -9.05 3.98
C GLN A 345 -15.00 -9.13 3.20
N ALA A 346 -15.03 -8.82 1.90
CA ALA A 346 -13.85 -8.77 1.04
C ALA A 346 -12.77 -7.79 1.57
N LEU A 347 -13.19 -6.78 2.34
CA LEU A 347 -12.31 -5.75 2.89
C LEU A 347 -11.93 -6.01 4.36
N GLU A 348 -12.11 -7.23 4.89
CA GLU A 348 -11.81 -7.56 6.31
C GLU A 348 -10.36 -7.25 6.73
N LYS A 349 -9.43 -7.24 5.78
CA LYS A 349 -8.00 -6.92 6.02
C LYS A 349 -7.63 -5.47 5.76
N LEU A 350 -8.58 -4.63 5.33
CA LEU A 350 -8.35 -3.20 5.11
C LEU A 350 -7.95 -2.48 6.40
N ALA A 351 -8.71 -2.68 7.50
CA ALA A 351 -8.46 -1.98 8.75
C ALA A 351 -7.07 -2.29 9.35
N PRO A 352 -6.59 -3.56 9.43
CA PRO A 352 -5.21 -3.85 9.82
C PRO A 352 -4.14 -3.18 8.94
N HIS A 353 -4.35 -3.09 7.63
CA HIS A 353 -3.43 -2.40 6.74
C HIS A 353 -3.40 -0.88 7.02
N ILE A 354 -4.57 -0.25 7.12
CA ILE A 354 -4.66 1.19 7.40
C ILE A 354 -4.15 1.53 8.79
N GLN A 355 -4.32 0.64 9.78
CA GLN A 355 -3.75 0.81 11.11
C GLN A 355 -2.24 1.06 11.02
N GLN A 356 -1.50 0.24 10.26
CA GLN A 356 -0.08 0.50 10.04
C GLN A 356 0.18 1.74 9.18
N ALA A 357 -0.67 2.02 8.18
CA ALA A 357 -0.48 3.17 7.30
C ALA A 357 -0.58 4.52 8.04
N CYS A 358 -1.47 4.58 9.04
CA CYS A 358 -1.78 5.79 9.82
C CYS A 358 -1.03 5.90 11.17
N CYS A 359 -0.37 4.83 11.63
CA CYS A 359 0.46 4.85 12.84
C CYS A 359 1.77 5.62 12.67
#